data_AF-A0A9Q0LE29-F1
#
_entry.id   AF-A0A9Q0LE29-F1
#
_cell.length_a   1.000
_cell.length_b   1.000
_cell.length_c   1.000
_cell.angle_alpha   90.00
_cell.angle_beta   90.00
_cell.angle_gamma   90.00
#
_symmetry.space_group_name_H-M   'P 1'
#
loop_
_entity.id
_entity.type
_entity.pdbx_description
1 polymer ?
#
loop_
_entity_poly.entity_id
_entity_poly.type
_entity_poly.pdbx_seq_one_letter_code
_entity_poly.pdbx_strand_id
1 'polypeptide(L)'
;MIASFWLWIVLVILLILLVTKLIRNACLSVQLYRQEIISNVQKSNCYEDKPNMNDYFYTMSVSLIEILRELNSSCSTNPNPFPSSFSRFVYSFSRTKTNQIINSISIISGISALIAFIILLLLWRSIFNLYKKRIMILRQGKKPFPEFNTANPVKVTSYTNLQVWLGLISFLLAWIFVFIILFIIPAIYWFVSKEFLYMLLRYLLYFIIIVIVYQIIFGILIQKIMMKYFTDKKKIIDRTAFSIYDFLKFFMTIFSGATSSIKKLFGIGGGSILSIFRLDDKTKFDESYAAMMLIDHEINNPILRIFSNYLIQFVSSRKIIFQKRISKENNENLEDTEQEQELNVIKYHPITHEPIQKEKIRKIFLLLLTLSSNKNLKELRKKAIKIEKRKQKFQKEKEEKMQRMVQKNLKQKEESKKEK
;
A
#
# COMPACT_ATOMS: atom_id res chain seq x y z
N MET A 1 25.56 14.14 -19.53
CA MET A 1 24.42 13.20 -19.74
C MET A 1 24.78 12.04 -20.67
N ILE A 2 25.41 12.28 -21.83
CA ILE A 2 25.77 11.19 -22.76
C ILE A 2 26.73 10.17 -22.13
N ALA A 3 27.74 10.62 -21.37
CA ALA A 3 28.69 9.71 -20.70
C ALA A 3 28.05 8.81 -19.61
N SER A 4 27.00 9.26 -18.91
CA SER A 4 26.33 8.42 -17.90
C SER A 4 25.40 7.39 -18.52
N PHE A 5 24.88 7.66 -19.71
CA PHE A 5 24.08 6.71 -20.50
C PHE A 5 24.95 5.55 -21.00
N TRP A 6 26.14 5.84 -21.52
CA TRP A 6 27.10 4.82 -21.93
C TRP A 6 27.61 3.97 -20.76
N LEU A 7 27.86 4.58 -19.59
CA LEU A 7 28.23 3.83 -18.38
C LEU A 7 27.13 2.83 -17.96
N TRP A 8 25.86 3.23 -18.08
CA TRP A 8 24.72 2.35 -17.79
C TRP A 8 24.59 1.21 -18.79
N ILE A 9 24.77 1.47 -20.09
CA ILE A 9 24.77 0.42 -21.12
C ILE A 9 25.88 -0.58 -20.85
N VAL A 10 27.09 -0.11 -20.53
CA VAL A 10 28.23 -0.99 -20.21
C VAL A 10 27.96 -1.81 -18.95
N LEU A 11 27.37 -1.21 -17.90
CA LEU A 11 26.98 -1.92 -16.68
C LEU A 11 25.89 -2.96 -16.94
N VAL A 12 24.89 -2.66 -17.77
CA VAL A 12 23.83 -3.60 -18.14
C VAL A 12 24.38 -4.74 -18.99
N ILE A 13 25.26 -4.46 -19.95
CA ILE A 13 25.93 -5.49 -20.75
C ILE A 13 26.80 -6.39 -19.86
N LEU A 14 27.59 -5.81 -18.94
CA LEU A 14 28.39 -6.57 -17.99
C LEU A 14 27.52 -7.43 -17.06
N LEU A 15 26.37 -6.89 -16.62
CA LEU A 15 25.40 -7.64 -15.81
C LEU A 15 24.80 -8.80 -16.60
N ILE A 16 24.38 -8.58 -17.84
CA ILE A 16 23.84 -9.63 -18.73
C ILE A 16 24.89 -10.71 -18.96
N LEU A 17 26.13 -10.33 -19.30
CA LEU A 17 27.24 -11.26 -19.51
C LEU A 17 27.53 -12.08 -18.25
N LEU A 18 27.54 -11.44 -17.07
CA LEU A 18 27.75 -12.10 -15.79
C LEU A 18 26.61 -13.09 -15.47
N VAL A 19 25.35 -12.70 -15.72
CA VAL A 19 24.18 -13.56 -15.53
C VAL A 19 24.21 -14.74 -16.50
N THR A 20 24.48 -14.53 -17.80
CA THR A 20 24.64 -15.64 -18.76
C THR A 20 25.78 -16.58 -18.39
N LYS A 21 26.90 -16.06 -17.86
CA LYS A 21 28.01 -16.89 -17.39
C LYS A 21 27.64 -17.69 -16.15
N LEU A 22 26.89 -17.11 -15.21
CA LEU A 22 26.36 -17.80 -14.04
C LEU A 22 25.35 -18.89 -14.42
N ILE A 23 24.43 -18.61 -15.36
CA ILE A 23 23.47 -19.60 -15.87
C ILE A 23 24.20 -20.74 -16.59
N ARG A 24 25.21 -20.43 -17.43
CA ARG A 24 26.01 -21.44 -18.10
C ARG A 24 26.77 -22.33 -17.11
N ASN A 25 27.35 -21.74 -16.07
CA ASN A 25 28.02 -22.49 -15.01
C ASN A 25 27.06 -23.33 -14.17
N ALA A 26 25.87 -22.82 -13.87
CA ALA A 26 24.82 -23.58 -13.19
C ALA A 26 24.34 -24.76 -14.05
N CYS A 27 24.14 -24.54 -15.35
CA CYS A 27 23.76 -25.58 -16.30
C CYS A 27 24.85 -26.65 -16.42
N LEU A 28 26.12 -26.26 -16.48
CA LEU A 28 27.26 -27.20 -16.43
C LEU A 28 27.31 -27.98 -15.12
N SER A 29 27.05 -27.35 -13.97
CA SER A 29 27.00 -28.07 -12.69
C SER A 29 25.86 -29.08 -12.62
N VAL A 30 24.70 -28.77 -13.22
CA VAL A 30 23.56 -29.69 -13.30
C VAL A 30 23.87 -30.85 -14.26
N GLN A 31 24.55 -30.59 -15.38
CA GLN A 31 25.00 -31.64 -16.30
C GLN A 31 26.02 -32.58 -15.65
N LEU A 32 26.99 -32.05 -14.90
CA LEU A 32 27.96 -32.85 -14.16
C LEU A 32 27.29 -33.68 -13.05
N TYR A 33 26.33 -33.10 -12.32
CA TYR A 33 25.55 -33.81 -11.32
C TYR A 33 24.68 -34.92 -11.93
N ARG A 34 24.11 -34.68 -13.12
CA ARG A 34 23.37 -35.68 -13.88
C ARG A 34 24.26 -36.85 -14.30
N GLN A 35 25.49 -36.59 -14.76
CA GLN A 35 26.45 -37.65 -15.09
C GLN A 35 26.88 -38.45 -13.85
N GLU A 36 26.97 -37.81 -12.68
CA GLU A 36 27.30 -38.48 -11.42
C GLU A 36 26.15 -39.35 -10.88
N ILE A 37 24.88 -38.93 -11.05
CA ILE A 37 23.73 -39.78 -10.75
C ILE A 37 23.71 -41.00 -11.67
N ILE A 38 23.96 -40.82 -12.97
CA ILE A 38 23.99 -41.91 -13.95
C ILE A 38 25.08 -42.94 -13.58
N SER A 39 26.27 -42.50 -13.16
CA SER A 39 27.35 -43.41 -12.76
C SER A 39 27.08 -44.13 -11.43
N ASN A 40 26.36 -43.50 -10.49
CA ASN A 40 25.99 -44.11 -9.22
C ASN A 40 24.83 -45.11 -9.36
N VAL A 41 23.86 -44.84 -10.23
CA VAL A 41 22.77 -45.78 -10.54
C VAL A 41 23.28 -47.02 -11.28
N GLN A 42 24.30 -46.87 -12.15
CA GLN A 42 24.99 -48.04 -12.74
C GLN A 42 25.72 -48.90 -11.71
N LYS A 43 26.14 -48.33 -10.56
CA LYS A 43 26.75 -49.08 -9.46
C LYS A 43 25.75 -49.74 -8.51
N SER A 44 24.52 -49.23 -8.40
CA SER A 44 23.53 -49.76 -7.44
C SER A 44 22.66 -50.90 -7.98
N ASN A 45 22.69 -51.17 -9.29
CA ASN A 45 21.91 -52.24 -9.92
C ASN A 45 22.49 -53.66 -9.72
N CYS A 46 23.34 -53.89 -8.71
CA CYS A 46 23.80 -55.23 -8.29
C CYS A 46 23.11 -55.77 -7.03
N TYR A 47 22.04 -55.13 -6.54
CA TYR A 47 21.24 -55.69 -5.45
C TYR A 47 19.75 -55.61 -5.79
N GLU A 48 19.19 -56.77 -6.13
CA GLU A 48 17.75 -57.01 -6.12
C GLU A 48 17.24 -57.00 -4.67
N ASP A 49 16.25 -56.16 -4.36
CA ASP A 49 15.01 -56.68 -3.76
C ASP A 49 13.86 -55.65 -3.72
N LYS A 50 12.72 -56.17 -4.16
CA LYS A 50 11.28 -55.83 -4.14
C LYS A 50 10.72 -54.42 -3.79
N PRO A 51 9.65 -53.98 -4.51
CA PRO A 51 9.00 -52.69 -4.33
C PRO A 51 7.82 -52.72 -3.34
N ASN A 52 7.51 -51.57 -2.73
CA ASN A 52 6.25 -51.34 -2.03
C ASN A 52 5.64 -49.99 -2.46
N MET A 53 4.31 -49.98 -2.57
CA MET A 53 3.49 -49.03 -3.34
C MET A 53 3.64 -47.54 -2.96
N ASN A 54 3.89 -46.72 -3.98
CA ASN A 54 3.47 -45.31 -4.07
C ASN A 54 3.39 -44.90 -5.56
N ASP A 55 2.36 -45.39 -6.25
CA ASP A 55 2.41 -45.72 -7.68
C ASP A 55 1.81 -44.70 -8.68
N TYR A 56 1.75 -43.41 -8.34
CA TYR A 56 1.40 -42.37 -9.34
C TYR A 56 2.54 -41.40 -9.68
N PHE A 57 3.53 -41.23 -8.81
CA PHE A 57 4.80 -40.57 -9.18
C PHE A 57 5.84 -41.56 -9.71
N TYR A 58 5.64 -42.86 -9.45
CA TYR A 58 6.53 -43.94 -9.88
C TYR A 58 6.29 -44.31 -11.35
N THR A 59 5.06 -44.32 -11.84
CA THR A 59 4.75 -44.65 -13.25
C THR A 59 5.34 -43.64 -14.25
N MET A 60 5.39 -42.34 -13.90
CA MET A 60 6.01 -41.33 -14.76
C MET A 60 7.55 -41.36 -14.70
N SER A 61 8.14 -41.72 -13.56
CA SER A 61 9.59 -41.86 -13.42
C SER A 61 10.10 -43.19 -13.97
N VAL A 62 9.33 -44.28 -13.85
CA VAL A 62 9.61 -45.59 -14.44
C VAL A 62 9.54 -45.54 -15.96
N SER A 63 8.53 -44.88 -16.55
CA SER A 63 8.48 -44.66 -18.01
C SER A 63 9.74 -43.92 -18.51
N LEU A 64 10.22 -42.93 -17.78
CA LEU A 64 11.40 -42.15 -18.14
C LEU A 64 12.70 -42.93 -17.89
N ILE A 65 12.73 -43.81 -16.88
CA ILE A 65 13.84 -44.72 -16.59
C ILE A 65 13.89 -45.86 -17.61
N GLU A 66 12.76 -46.41 -18.07
CA GLU A 66 12.69 -47.44 -19.13
C GLU A 66 13.21 -46.88 -20.46
N ILE A 67 12.78 -45.67 -20.84
CA ILE A 67 13.29 -44.96 -22.02
C ILE A 67 14.79 -44.68 -21.90
N LEU A 68 15.27 -44.31 -20.71
CA LEU A 68 16.70 -44.12 -20.46
C LEU A 68 17.48 -45.45 -20.40
N ARG A 69 16.84 -46.57 -20.07
CA ARG A 69 17.44 -47.92 -20.01
C ARG A 69 17.58 -48.52 -21.40
N GLU A 70 16.58 -48.32 -22.27
CA GLU A 70 16.63 -48.68 -23.70
C GLU A 70 17.67 -47.85 -24.46
N LEU A 71 17.87 -46.58 -24.08
CA LEU A 71 18.94 -45.75 -24.64
C LEU A 71 20.34 -46.14 -24.12
N ASN A 72 20.45 -46.82 -22.98
CA ASN A 72 21.74 -47.17 -22.35
C ASN A 72 22.18 -48.61 -22.61
N SER A 73 21.29 -49.51 -23.05
CA SER A 73 21.66 -50.87 -23.47
C SER A 73 22.43 -50.91 -24.79
N SER A 74 22.49 -49.78 -25.52
CA SER A 74 23.18 -49.65 -26.81
C SER A 74 24.66 -49.28 -26.70
N CYS A 75 25.19 -49.01 -25.50
CA CYS A 75 26.59 -48.58 -25.30
C CYS A 75 27.22 -49.24 -24.06
N SER A 76 27.49 -50.54 -24.14
CA SER A 76 28.31 -51.26 -23.15
C SER A 76 29.52 -51.89 -23.83
N THR A 77 30.64 -51.18 -23.79
CA THR A 77 31.98 -51.80 -23.72
C THR A 77 32.88 -50.93 -22.84
N ASN A 78 33.01 -51.33 -21.57
CA ASN A 78 34.07 -51.04 -20.59
C ASN A 78 34.49 -49.56 -20.36
N PRO A 79 34.64 -49.10 -19.10
CA PRO A 79 35.86 -49.47 -18.36
C PRO A 79 35.78 -49.45 -16.82
N ASN A 80 36.62 -50.26 -16.18
CA ASN A 80 37.19 -49.90 -14.88
C ASN A 80 38.29 -48.85 -15.11
N PRO A 81 38.33 -47.76 -14.32
CA PRO A 81 39.50 -47.62 -13.47
C PRO A 81 39.16 -47.08 -12.07
N PHE A 82 39.89 -47.57 -11.08
CA PHE A 82 39.86 -47.05 -9.72
C PHE A 82 40.22 -45.55 -9.71
N PRO A 83 39.38 -44.66 -9.17
CA PRO A 83 39.71 -43.25 -9.05
C PRO A 83 40.84 -43.09 -8.03
N SER A 84 41.99 -42.60 -8.50
CA SER A 84 43.16 -42.30 -7.69
C SER A 84 42.81 -41.35 -6.53
N SER A 85 43.52 -41.47 -5.41
CA SER A 85 43.31 -40.66 -4.19
C SER A 85 43.25 -39.15 -4.44
N PHE A 86 43.94 -38.66 -5.47
CA PHE A 86 43.89 -37.28 -5.93
C PHE A 86 42.52 -36.88 -6.50
N SER A 87 41.88 -37.75 -7.30
CA SER A 87 40.54 -37.47 -7.82
C SER A 87 39.49 -37.41 -6.70
N ARG A 88 39.61 -38.22 -5.64
CA ARG A 88 38.75 -38.13 -4.44
C ARG A 88 38.98 -36.85 -3.64
N PHE A 89 40.22 -36.37 -3.56
CA PHE A 89 40.55 -35.11 -2.91
C PHE A 89 40.06 -33.89 -3.70
N VAL A 90 40.23 -33.89 -5.04
CA VAL A 90 39.68 -32.84 -5.91
C VAL A 90 38.15 -32.84 -5.87
N TYR A 91 37.51 -34.01 -5.84
CA TYR A 91 36.06 -34.13 -5.66
C TYR A 91 35.60 -33.64 -4.28
N SER A 92 36.29 -34.00 -3.19
CA SER A 92 35.90 -33.58 -1.84
C SER A 92 36.14 -32.09 -1.61
N PHE A 93 37.22 -31.53 -2.16
CA PHE A 93 37.56 -30.11 -2.09
C PHE A 93 36.64 -29.24 -2.97
N SER A 94 36.27 -29.74 -4.15
CA SER A 94 35.27 -29.10 -5.01
C SER A 94 33.89 -29.09 -4.34
N ARG A 95 33.45 -30.25 -3.80
CA ARG A 95 32.15 -30.40 -3.11
C ARG A 95 32.05 -29.57 -1.84
N THR A 96 33.12 -29.45 -1.06
CA THR A 96 33.14 -28.62 0.16
C THR A 96 33.07 -27.12 -0.16
N LYS A 97 33.79 -26.65 -1.19
CA LYS A 97 33.70 -25.24 -1.62
C LYS A 97 32.36 -24.89 -2.29
N THR A 98 31.81 -25.77 -3.14
CA THR A 98 30.48 -25.53 -3.74
C THR A 98 29.38 -25.52 -2.67
N ASN A 99 29.43 -26.43 -1.70
CA ASN A 99 28.46 -26.46 -0.60
C ASN A 99 28.56 -25.21 0.28
N GLN A 100 29.77 -24.71 0.54
CA GLN A 100 29.96 -23.44 1.27
C GLN A 100 29.36 -22.25 0.51
N ILE A 101 29.60 -22.14 -0.81
CA ILE A 101 29.04 -21.06 -1.63
C ILE A 101 27.51 -21.13 -1.68
N ILE A 102 26.94 -22.32 -1.89
CA ILE A 102 25.49 -22.54 -1.92
C ILE A 102 24.86 -22.18 -0.56
N ASN A 103 25.49 -22.58 0.55
CA ASN A 103 25.03 -22.24 1.89
C ASN A 103 25.11 -20.71 2.14
N SER A 104 26.17 -20.04 1.71
CA SER A 104 26.29 -18.58 1.83
C SER A 104 25.24 -17.85 1.01
N ILE A 105 24.96 -18.28 -0.23
CA ILE A 105 23.90 -17.71 -1.08
C ILE A 105 22.53 -17.90 -0.43
N SER A 106 22.26 -19.10 0.11
CA SER A 106 21.02 -19.41 0.80
C SER A 106 20.80 -18.51 2.03
N ILE A 107 21.84 -18.32 2.85
CA ILE A 107 21.80 -17.44 4.04
C ILE A 107 21.58 -15.98 3.62
N ILE A 108 22.31 -15.48 2.62
CA ILE A 108 22.15 -14.10 2.12
C ILE A 108 20.76 -13.90 1.54
N SER A 109 20.25 -14.87 0.78
CA SER A 109 18.89 -14.87 0.25
C SER A 109 17.86 -14.81 1.38
N GLY A 110 17.99 -15.64 2.42
CA GLY A 110 17.11 -15.64 3.59
C GLY A 110 17.13 -14.30 4.34
N ILE A 111 18.31 -13.74 4.61
CA ILE A 111 18.46 -12.44 5.28
C ILE A 111 17.85 -11.32 4.42
N SER A 112 18.09 -11.33 3.11
CA SER A 112 17.54 -10.32 2.20
C SER A 112 16.01 -10.37 2.16
N ALA A 113 15.41 -11.57 2.19
CA ALA A 113 13.97 -11.75 2.23
C ALA A 113 13.39 -11.22 3.55
N LEU A 114 14.05 -11.49 4.68
CA LEU A 114 13.66 -10.97 5.99
C LEU A 114 13.67 -9.44 6.03
N ILE A 115 14.74 -8.81 5.51
CA ILE A 115 14.84 -7.35 5.44
C ILE A 115 13.76 -6.76 4.53
N ALA A 116 13.54 -7.36 3.35
CA ALA A 116 12.48 -6.93 2.43
C ALA A 116 11.08 -7.04 3.06
N PHE A 117 10.84 -8.09 3.85
CA PHE A 117 9.60 -8.26 4.60
C PHE A 117 9.41 -7.16 5.66
N ILE A 118 10.46 -6.82 6.42
CA ILE A 118 10.42 -5.72 7.40
C ILE A 118 10.12 -4.38 6.69
N ILE A 119 10.76 -4.11 5.55
CA ILE A 119 10.49 -2.91 4.75
C ILE A 119 9.02 -2.87 4.34
N LEU A 120 8.47 -3.99 3.84
CA LEU A 120 7.07 -4.06 3.44
C LEU A 120 6.12 -3.80 4.61
N LEU A 121 6.40 -4.34 5.80
CA LEU A 121 5.61 -4.08 7.02
C LEU A 121 5.61 -2.60 7.40
N LEU A 122 6.76 -1.92 7.30
CA LEU A 122 6.85 -0.48 7.55
C LEU A 122 6.02 0.32 6.54
N LEU A 123 5.97 -0.13 5.28
CA LEU A 123 5.15 0.51 4.26
C LEU A 123 3.66 0.30 4.50
N TRP A 124 3.24 -0.92 4.85
CA TRP A 124 1.86 -1.19 5.27
C TRP A 124 1.45 -0.29 6.43
N ARG A 125 2.28 -0.18 7.47
CA ARG A 125 2.05 0.72 8.60
C ARG A 125 1.89 2.18 8.14
N SER A 126 2.72 2.63 7.20
CA SER A 126 2.62 3.98 6.63
C SER A 126 1.30 4.20 5.90
N ILE A 127 0.87 3.24 5.06
CA ILE A 127 -0.41 3.29 4.35
C ILE A 127 -1.58 3.37 5.34
N PHE A 128 -1.60 2.53 6.38
CA PHE A 128 -2.67 2.56 7.39
C PHE A 128 -2.75 3.90 8.13
N ASN A 129 -1.59 4.48 8.49
CA ASN A 129 -1.53 5.78 9.12
C ASN A 129 -2.05 6.90 8.21
N LEU A 130 -1.69 6.85 6.92
CA LEU A 130 -2.16 7.81 5.93
C LEU A 130 -3.66 7.66 5.65
N TYR A 131 -4.14 6.43 5.52
CA TYR A 131 -5.56 6.10 5.42
C TYR A 131 -6.33 6.73 6.58
N LYS A 132 -5.92 6.47 7.83
CA LYS A 132 -6.56 7.03 9.03
C LYS A 132 -6.63 8.56 8.99
N LYS A 133 -5.55 9.23 8.59
CA LYS A 133 -5.54 10.70 8.47
C LYS A 133 -6.49 11.18 7.37
N ARG A 134 -6.46 10.56 6.19
CA ARG A 134 -7.27 10.95 5.04
C ARG A 134 -8.76 10.72 5.29
N ILE A 135 -9.14 9.61 5.92
CA ILE A 135 -10.55 9.31 6.19
C ILE A 135 -11.12 10.27 7.25
N MET A 136 -10.30 10.68 8.24
CA MET A 136 -10.69 11.72 9.19
C MET A 136 -10.92 13.07 8.51
N ILE A 137 -10.05 13.47 7.57
CA ILE A 137 -10.22 14.71 6.79
C ILE A 137 -11.51 14.63 5.94
N LEU A 138 -11.74 13.49 5.28
CA LEU A 138 -12.94 13.26 4.48
C LEU A 138 -14.22 13.35 5.33
N ARG A 139 -14.20 12.76 6.53
CA ARG A 139 -15.30 12.84 7.51
C ARG A 139 -15.54 14.25 8.06
N GLN A 140 -14.56 15.15 8.01
CA GLN A 140 -14.75 16.57 8.32
C GLN A 140 -15.42 17.36 7.18
N GLY A 141 -15.79 16.70 6.08
CA GLY A 141 -16.38 17.33 4.89
C GLY A 141 -15.36 18.06 4.01
N LYS A 142 -14.06 17.94 4.33
CA LYS A 142 -12.99 18.42 3.46
C LYS A 142 -12.71 17.33 2.44
N LYS A 143 -12.69 17.67 1.15
CA LYS A 143 -12.27 16.73 0.09
C LYS A 143 -10.76 16.86 -0.09
N PRO A 144 -9.93 15.92 0.42
CA PRO A 144 -8.48 16.04 0.29
C PRO A 144 -7.99 15.82 -1.15
N PHE A 145 -8.83 15.29 -2.04
CA PHE A 145 -8.49 14.97 -3.42
C PHE A 145 -9.61 15.40 -4.39
N PRO A 146 -9.29 16.00 -5.55
CA PRO A 146 -10.29 16.38 -6.55
C PRO A 146 -10.97 15.18 -7.25
N GLU A 147 -10.32 14.03 -7.31
CA GLU A 147 -10.76 12.81 -8.01
C GLU A 147 -11.90 12.06 -7.29
N PHE A 148 -12.26 12.47 -6.06
CA PHE A 148 -13.42 11.91 -5.36
C PHE A 148 -14.75 12.14 -6.08
N ASN A 149 -14.82 13.12 -6.97
CA ASN A 149 -16.06 13.41 -7.69
C ASN A 149 -16.31 12.44 -8.87
N THR A 150 -15.29 11.70 -9.32
CA THR A 150 -15.35 10.84 -10.50
C THR A 150 -15.20 9.35 -10.19
N ALA A 151 -14.95 8.99 -8.94
CA ALA A 151 -14.70 7.61 -8.56
C ALA A 151 -15.97 6.75 -8.58
N ASN A 152 -15.90 5.62 -9.29
CA ASN A 152 -17.01 4.67 -9.39
C ASN A 152 -17.01 3.70 -8.19
N PRO A 153 -18.08 3.61 -7.38
CA PRO A 153 -18.15 2.73 -6.21
C PRO A 153 -17.99 1.23 -6.55
N VAL A 154 -18.23 0.81 -7.78
CA VAL A 154 -18.07 -0.60 -8.18
C VAL A 154 -16.60 -1.06 -8.11
N LYS A 155 -15.62 -0.14 -8.22
CA LYS A 155 -14.18 -0.47 -8.23
C LYS A 155 -13.57 -0.77 -6.85
N VAL A 156 -14.35 -0.71 -5.78
CA VAL A 156 -13.83 -0.95 -4.41
C VAL A 156 -13.29 -2.36 -4.21
N THR A 157 -13.91 -3.37 -4.84
CA THR A 157 -13.43 -4.76 -4.77
C THR A 157 -12.07 -4.95 -5.43
N SER A 158 -11.76 -4.14 -6.45
CA SER A 158 -10.47 -4.17 -7.15
C SER A 158 -9.34 -3.63 -6.28
N TYR A 159 -9.61 -2.70 -5.35
CA TYR A 159 -8.58 -2.08 -4.51
C TYR A 159 -7.79 -3.11 -3.70
N THR A 160 -8.46 -4.00 -2.99
CA THR A 160 -7.79 -5.00 -2.14
C THR A 160 -6.91 -5.91 -2.97
N ASN A 161 -7.41 -6.39 -4.12
CA ASN A 161 -6.66 -7.26 -5.02
C ASN A 161 -5.44 -6.54 -5.60
N LEU A 162 -5.60 -5.31 -6.08
CA LEU A 162 -4.51 -4.49 -6.61
C LEU A 162 -3.45 -4.20 -5.54
N GLN A 163 -3.87 -3.83 -4.33
CA GLN A 163 -2.94 -3.50 -3.25
C GLN A 163 -2.14 -4.72 -2.78
N VAL A 164 -2.74 -5.91 -2.74
CA VAL A 164 -2.04 -7.17 -2.44
C VAL A 164 -1.07 -7.54 -3.56
N TRP A 165 -1.49 -7.42 -4.82
CA TRP A 165 -0.63 -7.69 -5.98
C TRP A 165 0.59 -6.76 -6.02
N LEU A 166 0.37 -5.47 -5.83
CA LEU A 166 1.46 -4.49 -5.73
C LEU A 166 2.34 -4.76 -4.51
N GLY A 167 1.77 -5.23 -3.40
CA GLY A 167 2.54 -5.70 -2.25
C GLY A 167 3.49 -6.84 -2.58
N LEU A 168 3.03 -7.83 -3.36
CA LEU A 168 3.86 -8.95 -3.79
C LEU A 168 4.96 -8.50 -4.78
N ILE A 169 4.62 -7.66 -5.75
CA ILE A 169 5.60 -7.10 -6.70
C ILE A 169 6.65 -6.27 -5.96
N SER A 170 6.23 -5.41 -5.04
CA SER A 170 7.13 -4.58 -4.25
C SER A 170 8.00 -5.41 -3.31
N PHE A 171 7.49 -6.50 -2.74
CA PHE A 171 8.29 -7.46 -1.98
C PHE A 171 9.39 -8.07 -2.85
N LEU A 172 9.05 -8.59 -4.04
CA LEU A 172 10.03 -9.18 -4.95
C LEU A 172 11.10 -8.17 -5.38
N LEU A 173 10.70 -6.94 -5.73
CA LEU A 173 11.62 -5.88 -6.11
C LEU A 173 12.54 -5.48 -4.94
N ALA A 174 11.99 -5.33 -3.73
CA ALA A 174 12.78 -5.02 -2.54
C ALA A 174 13.73 -6.17 -2.18
N TRP A 175 13.26 -7.42 -2.28
CA TRP A 175 14.09 -8.59 -2.05
C TRP A 175 15.25 -8.67 -3.03
N ILE A 176 14.99 -8.56 -4.34
CA ILE A 176 16.04 -8.53 -5.37
C ILE A 176 17.01 -7.38 -5.12
N PHE A 177 16.51 -6.19 -4.80
CA PHE A 177 17.36 -5.03 -4.54
C PHE A 177 18.28 -5.23 -3.33
N VAL A 178 17.74 -5.70 -2.20
CA VAL A 178 18.52 -6.00 -1.00
C VAL A 178 19.47 -7.16 -1.24
N PHE A 179 19.03 -8.20 -1.94
CA PHE A 179 19.86 -9.34 -2.31
C PHE A 179 21.04 -8.91 -3.16
N ILE A 180 20.82 -8.07 -4.19
CA ILE A 180 21.89 -7.51 -5.03
C ILE A 180 22.88 -6.72 -4.16
N ILE A 181 22.42 -5.89 -3.23
CA ILE A 181 23.32 -5.13 -2.34
C ILE A 181 24.14 -6.07 -1.44
N LEU A 182 23.48 -7.02 -0.79
CA LEU A 182 24.11 -7.97 0.14
C LEU A 182 24.96 -9.03 -0.55
N PHE A 183 24.73 -9.30 -1.84
CA PHE A 183 25.49 -10.26 -2.62
C PHE A 183 26.65 -9.60 -3.34
N ILE A 184 26.44 -8.46 -4.00
CA ILE A 184 27.48 -7.78 -4.78
C ILE A 184 28.57 -7.20 -3.88
N ILE A 185 28.24 -6.58 -2.75
CA ILE A 185 29.25 -5.95 -1.86
C ILE A 185 30.25 -7.00 -1.34
N PRO A 186 29.81 -8.14 -0.77
CA PRO A 186 30.72 -9.20 -0.32
C PRO A 186 31.33 -10.00 -1.47
N ALA A 187 30.64 -10.19 -2.60
CA ALA A 187 31.20 -10.89 -3.75
C ALA A 187 32.38 -10.11 -4.35
N ILE A 188 32.29 -8.78 -4.43
CA ILE A 188 33.41 -7.92 -4.80
C ILE A 188 34.53 -8.08 -3.76
N TYR A 189 34.22 -8.08 -2.47
CA TYR A 189 35.21 -8.31 -1.39
C TYR A 189 35.93 -9.66 -1.50
N TRP A 190 35.25 -10.71 -1.97
CA TRP A 190 35.82 -12.06 -2.06
C TRP A 190 36.60 -12.31 -3.35
N PHE A 191 36.16 -11.75 -4.47
CA PHE A 191 36.81 -11.93 -5.77
C PHE A 191 37.99 -10.98 -5.99
N VAL A 192 37.93 -9.79 -5.39
CA VAL A 192 39.00 -8.79 -5.48
C VAL A 192 39.96 -9.03 -4.32
N SER A 193 41.28 -8.94 -4.55
CA SER A 193 42.24 -9.15 -3.47
C SER A 193 41.91 -8.22 -2.30
N LYS A 194 41.94 -8.75 -1.07
CA LYS A 194 41.65 -7.97 0.14
C LYS A 194 42.51 -6.70 0.21
N GLU A 195 43.74 -6.79 -0.30
CA GLU A 195 44.68 -5.67 -0.43
C GLU A 195 44.22 -4.61 -1.43
N PHE A 196 43.70 -5.00 -2.61
CA PHE A 196 43.16 -4.04 -3.57
C PHE A 196 41.92 -3.33 -3.02
N LEU A 197 41.01 -4.06 -2.36
CA LEU A 197 39.82 -3.45 -1.80
C LEU A 197 40.15 -2.58 -0.58
N TYR A 198 41.10 -2.98 0.26
CA TYR A 198 41.61 -2.14 1.33
C TYR A 198 42.30 -0.87 0.81
N MET A 199 43.14 -0.99 -0.22
CA MET A 199 43.75 0.15 -0.91
C MET A 199 42.69 1.08 -1.48
N LEU A 200 41.73 0.55 -2.24
CA LEU A 200 40.63 1.31 -2.83
C LEU A 200 39.82 2.04 -1.74
N LEU A 201 39.45 1.34 -0.67
CA LEU A 201 38.66 1.90 0.42
C LEU A 201 39.45 2.95 1.21
N ARG A 202 40.76 2.74 1.39
CA ARG A 202 41.70 3.72 1.99
C ARG A 202 41.80 4.97 1.13
N TYR A 203 42.01 4.84 -0.18
CA TYR A 203 42.08 5.97 -1.10
C TYR A 203 40.73 6.69 -1.24
N LEU A 204 39.62 5.95 -1.22
CA LEU A 204 38.28 6.51 -1.26
C LEU A 204 37.96 7.24 0.04
N LEU A 205 38.38 6.73 1.20
CA LEU A 205 38.25 7.40 2.49
C LEU A 205 39.12 8.66 2.56
N TYR A 206 40.37 8.60 2.10
CA TYR A 206 41.21 9.80 1.96
C TYR A 206 40.60 10.81 1.01
N PHE A 207 40.07 10.37 -0.13
CA PHE A 207 39.37 11.24 -1.07
C PHE A 207 38.15 11.90 -0.43
N ILE A 208 37.31 11.16 0.31
CA ILE A 208 36.16 11.71 1.04
C ILE A 208 36.62 12.74 2.07
N ILE A 209 37.66 12.43 2.87
CA ILE A 209 38.20 13.36 3.86
C ILE A 209 38.72 14.62 3.18
N ILE A 210 39.49 14.48 2.09
CA ILE A 210 40.00 15.62 1.32
C ILE A 210 38.84 16.45 0.76
N VAL A 211 37.80 15.83 0.21
CA VAL A 211 36.62 16.53 -0.32
C VAL A 211 35.88 17.28 0.80
N ILE A 212 35.69 16.66 1.97
CA ILE A 212 35.03 17.29 3.12
C ILE A 212 35.87 18.46 3.65
N VAL A 213 37.17 18.26 3.84
CA VAL A 213 38.12 19.28 4.30
C VAL A 213 38.18 20.43 3.30
N TYR A 214 38.28 20.13 2.01
CA TYR A 214 38.22 21.11 0.93
C TYR A 214 36.89 21.88 0.96
N GLN A 215 35.76 21.20 1.14
CA GLN A 215 34.44 21.81 1.23
C GLN A 215 34.26 22.71 2.45
N ILE A 216 34.82 22.34 3.60
CA ILE A 216 34.79 23.13 4.83
C ILE A 216 35.74 24.33 4.71
N ILE A 217 37.01 24.12 4.35
CA ILE A 217 38.02 25.17 4.25
C ILE A 217 37.61 26.17 3.17
N PHE A 218 37.36 25.71 1.94
CA PHE A 218 36.94 26.61 0.88
C PHE A 218 35.58 27.21 1.15
N GLY A 219 34.63 26.49 1.76
CA GLY A 219 33.33 27.03 2.15
C GLY A 219 33.45 28.21 3.12
N ILE A 220 34.26 28.06 4.17
CA ILE A 220 34.51 29.11 5.17
C ILE A 220 35.30 30.28 4.56
N LEU A 221 36.33 29.98 3.76
CA LEU A 221 37.20 30.98 3.15
C LEU A 221 36.44 31.82 2.13
N ILE A 222 35.63 31.16 1.30
CA ILE A 222 34.68 31.80 0.38
C ILE A 222 33.68 32.66 1.15
N GLN A 223 33.09 32.16 2.24
CA GLN A 223 32.09 32.90 3.00
C GLN A 223 32.68 34.16 3.66
N LYS A 224 33.91 34.08 4.19
CA LYS A 224 34.65 35.24 4.72
C LYS A 224 35.01 36.25 3.64
N ILE A 225 35.46 35.79 2.47
CA ILE A 225 35.74 36.65 1.31
C ILE A 225 34.45 37.34 0.86
N MET A 226 33.34 36.60 0.73
CA MET A 226 32.04 37.14 0.34
C MET A 226 31.56 38.26 1.25
N MET A 227 31.74 38.13 2.57
CA MET A 227 31.38 39.21 3.51
C MET A 227 32.19 40.50 3.29
N LYS A 228 33.40 40.42 2.71
CA LYS A 228 34.24 41.59 2.42
C LYS A 228 33.89 42.28 1.10
N TYR A 229 33.36 41.54 0.12
CA TYR A 229 33.09 42.04 -1.24
C TYR A 229 31.61 42.31 -1.55
N PHE A 230 30.72 42.02 -0.59
CA PHE A 230 29.31 42.38 -0.64
C PHE A 230 29.00 43.48 0.38
N THR A 231 28.36 44.56 -0.06
CA THR A 231 27.77 45.56 0.86
C THR A 231 26.52 44.98 1.51
N ASP A 232 26.07 45.54 2.64
CA ASP A 232 24.87 45.14 3.40
C ASP A 232 23.59 45.01 2.55
N LYS A 233 23.56 45.64 1.36
CA LYS A 233 22.45 45.58 0.39
C LYS A 233 22.64 44.55 -0.74
N LYS A 234 23.54 43.56 -0.58
CA LYS A 234 23.87 42.53 -1.59
C LYS A 234 24.37 43.09 -2.94
N LYS A 235 24.96 44.28 -2.96
CA LYS A 235 25.60 44.83 -4.17
C LYS A 235 27.04 44.32 -4.27
N ILE A 236 27.43 43.92 -5.48
CA ILE A 236 28.78 43.47 -5.81
C ILE A 236 29.68 44.70 -5.92
N ILE A 237 30.70 44.78 -5.06
CA ILE A 237 31.63 45.92 -5.02
C ILE A 237 32.70 45.80 -6.12
N ASP A 238 33.21 44.58 -6.35
CA ASP A 238 34.21 44.29 -7.38
C ASP A 238 33.76 43.11 -8.25
N ARG A 239 33.57 43.37 -9.55
CA ARG A 239 33.10 42.38 -10.54
C ARG A 239 34.17 41.32 -10.84
N THR A 240 35.44 41.70 -10.79
CA THR A 240 36.58 40.82 -11.10
C THR A 240 36.77 39.78 -10.00
N ALA A 241 36.79 40.22 -8.74
CA ALA A 241 36.82 39.32 -7.59
C ALA A 241 35.58 38.40 -7.52
N PHE A 242 34.40 38.92 -7.88
CA PHE A 242 33.19 38.12 -7.97
C PHE A 242 33.25 37.04 -9.07
N SER A 243 33.83 37.35 -10.24
CA SER A 243 34.01 36.39 -11.33
C SER A 243 34.94 35.24 -10.95
N ILE A 244 36.07 35.54 -10.29
CA ILE A 244 37.00 34.51 -9.77
C ILE A 244 36.29 33.65 -8.72
N TYR A 245 35.51 34.28 -7.85
CA TYR A 245 34.69 33.57 -6.87
C TYR A 245 33.68 32.62 -7.53
N ASP A 246 32.93 33.09 -8.52
CA ASP A 246 31.90 32.29 -9.19
C ASP A 246 32.54 31.10 -9.93
N PHE A 247 33.70 31.32 -10.55
CA PHE A 247 34.52 30.27 -11.15
C PHE A 247 35.00 29.22 -10.12
N LEU A 248 35.51 29.64 -8.96
CA LEU A 248 35.91 28.71 -7.90
C LEU A 248 34.71 27.96 -7.29
N LYS A 249 33.59 28.66 -7.07
CA LYS A 249 32.34 28.07 -6.56
C LYS A 249 31.75 27.06 -7.53
N PHE A 250 31.89 27.26 -8.83
CA PHE A 250 31.44 26.31 -9.85
C PHE A 250 32.05 24.92 -9.63
N PHE A 251 33.37 24.81 -9.39
CA PHE A 251 34.02 23.53 -9.08
C PHE A 251 33.51 22.90 -7.79
N MET A 252 33.33 23.68 -6.71
CA MET A 252 32.71 23.20 -5.47
C MET A 252 31.31 22.62 -5.71
N THR A 253 30.55 23.29 -6.56
CA THR A 253 29.17 22.96 -6.87
C THR A 253 29.08 21.72 -7.75
N ILE A 254 30.07 21.44 -8.60
CA ILE A 254 30.14 20.19 -9.38
C ILE A 254 30.22 18.98 -8.44
N PHE A 255 31.11 18.99 -7.43
CA PHE A 255 31.23 17.87 -6.49
C PHE A 255 29.99 17.70 -5.62
N SER A 256 29.42 18.81 -5.13
CA SER A 256 28.14 18.78 -4.39
C SER A 256 26.99 18.32 -5.28
N GLY A 257 26.96 18.72 -6.54
CA GLY A 257 25.99 18.29 -7.54
C GLY A 257 26.09 16.81 -7.88
N ALA A 258 27.30 16.27 -8.01
CA ALA A 258 27.54 14.85 -8.23
C ALA A 258 27.07 14.00 -7.05
N THR A 259 27.42 14.37 -5.81
CA THR A 259 26.95 13.66 -4.61
C THR A 259 25.44 13.77 -4.42
N SER A 260 24.84 14.94 -4.71
CA SER A 260 23.38 15.13 -4.71
C SER A 260 22.69 14.30 -5.79
N SER A 261 23.31 14.15 -6.97
CA SER A 261 22.80 13.31 -8.06
C SER A 261 22.82 11.83 -7.69
N ILE A 262 23.89 11.35 -7.04
CA ILE A 262 23.97 9.97 -6.52
C ILE A 262 22.90 9.76 -5.44
N LYS A 263 22.76 10.68 -4.49
CA LYS A 263 21.69 10.63 -3.46
C LYS A 263 20.31 10.62 -4.09
N LYS A 264 20.07 11.45 -5.11
CA LYS A 264 18.81 11.45 -5.86
C LYS A 264 18.62 10.15 -6.63
N LEU A 265 19.66 9.55 -7.20
CA LEU A 265 19.54 8.29 -7.93
C LEU A 265 19.12 7.14 -7.00
N PHE A 266 19.77 7.01 -5.83
CA PHE A 266 19.34 6.05 -4.82
C PHE A 266 17.97 6.41 -4.21
N GLY A 267 17.70 7.70 -4.00
CA GLY A 267 16.41 8.19 -3.50
C GLY A 267 15.25 7.98 -4.49
N ILE A 268 15.50 8.12 -5.78
CA ILE A 268 14.55 7.84 -6.86
C ILE A 268 14.42 6.34 -7.04
N GLY A 269 15.50 5.56 -7.00
CA GLY A 269 15.44 4.09 -7.08
C GLY A 269 14.64 3.50 -5.93
N GLY A 270 15.01 3.83 -4.70
CA GLY A 270 14.26 3.45 -3.50
C GLY A 270 12.84 4.03 -3.52
N GLY A 271 12.70 5.32 -3.78
CA GLY A 271 11.41 6.02 -3.86
C GLY A 271 10.48 5.47 -4.95
N SER A 272 11.01 4.96 -6.05
CA SER A 272 10.23 4.34 -7.13
C SER A 272 9.68 2.99 -6.70
N ILE A 273 10.48 2.15 -6.03
CA ILE A 273 10.02 0.90 -5.43
C ILE A 273 8.92 1.19 -4.39
N LEU A 274 9.10 2.25 -3.59
CA LEU A 274 8.10 2.70 -2.63
C LEU A 274 6.83 3.26 -3.30
N SER A 275 6.95 3.90 -4.45
CA SER A 275 5.82 4.46 -5.21
C SER A 275 5.00 3.35 -5.88
N ILE A 276 5.62 2.27 -6.33
CA ILE A 276 4.93 1.13 -6.96
C ILE A 276 4.01 0.45 -5.94
N PHE A 277 4.41 0.38 -4.67
CA PHE A 277 3.61 -0.21 -3.61
C PHE A 277 2.34 0.60 -3.28
N ARG A 278 2.30 1.89 -3.61
CA ARG A 278 1.34 2.84 -3.05
C ARG A 278 0.31 3.29 -4.09
N LEU A 279 -0.92 2.76 -3.95
CA LEU A 279 -2.09 3.26 -4.69
C LEU A 279 -2.59 4.62 -4.19
N ASP A 280 -2.12 5.06 -3.01
CA ASP A 280 -2.53 6.31 -2.37
C ASP A 280 -1.68 7.52 -2.80
N ASP A 281 -0.70 7.34 -3.68
CA ASP A 281 0.20 8.41 -4.10
C ASP A 281 -0.48 9.40 -5.07
N LYS A 282 -0.21 10.70 -4.88
CA LYS A 282 -0.83 11.78 -5.67
C LYS A 282 -0.42 11.77 -7.14
N THR A 283 0.72 11.16 -7.46
CA THR A 283 1.29 11.14 -8.81
C THR A 283 0.68 10.06 -9.71
N LYS A 284 0.09 9.02 -9.10
CA LYS A 284 -0.51 7.85 -9.77
C LYS A 284 -1.77 7.42 -9.02
N PHE A 285 -2.69 8.37 -8.86
CA PHE A 285 -3.86 8.16 -8.03
C PHE A 285 -4.81 7.14 -8.67
N ASP A 286 -5.06 6.03 -7.97
CA ASP A 286 -5.96 4.96 -8.47
C ASP A 286 -7.41 5.25 -8.06
N GLU A 287 -8.32 5.18 -9.03
CA GLU A 287 -9.76 5.34 -8.81
C GLU A 287 -10.31 4.34 -7.78
N SER A 288 -9.72 3.14 -7.71
CA SER A 288 -10.11 2.08 -6.78
C SER A 288 -9.87 2.51 -5.32
N TYR A 289 -8.76 3.21 -5.06
CA TYR A 289 -8.46 3.76 -3.73
C TYR A 289 -9.42 4.88 -3.34
N ALA A 290 -9.74 5.80 -4.28
CA ALA A 290 -10.74 6.84 -4.03
C ALA A 290 -12.14 6.26 -3.77
N ALA A 291 -12.56 5.28 -4.57
CA ALA A 291 -13.83 4.60 -4.40
C ALA A 291 -13.91 3.94 -3.02
N MET A 292 -12.86 3.26 -2.58
CA MET A 292 -12.81 2.60 -1.28
C MET A 292 -12.99 3.61 -0.13
N MET A 293 -12.30 4.74 -0.23
CA MET A 293 -12.40 5.84 0.75
C MET A 293 -13.79 6.49 0.78
N LEU A 294 -14.45 6.66 -0.37
CA LEU A 294 -15.81 7.19 -0.45
C LEU A 294 -16.83 6.26 0.17
N ILE A 295 -16.78 4.97 -0.19
CA ILE A 295 -17.67 3.98 0.37
C ILE A 295 -17.51 3.91 1.89
N ASP A 296 -16.27 3.89 2.39
CA ASP A 296 -16.05 3.89 3.85
C ASP A 296 -16.54 5.19 4.51
N HIS A 297 -16.42 6.33 3.83
CA HIS A 297 -16.93 7.59 4.34
C HIS A 297 -18.46 7.66 4.37
N GLU A 298 -19.13 7.18 3.32
CA GLU A 298 -20.58 7.27 3.16
C GLU A 298 -21.31 6.19 3.96
N ILE A 299 -20.88 4.93 3.85
CA ILE A 299 -21.55 3.79 4.47
C ILE A 299 -21.11 3.61 5.94
N ASN A 300 -19.81 3.72 6.22
CA ASN A 300 -19.25 3.45 7.56
C ASN A 300 -19.08 4.73 8.39
N ASN A 301 -19.90 5.76 8.16
CA ASN A 301 -19.81 7.00 8.92
C ASN A 301 -20.22 6.77 10.39
N PRO A 302 -19.30 6.94 11.36
CA PRO A 302 -19.60 6.66 12.77
C PRO A 302 -20.64 7.63 13.32
N ILE A 303 -20.68 8.87 12.85
CA ILE A 303 -21.64 9.88 13.31
C ILE A 303 -23.05 9.48 12.88
N LEU A 304 -23.21 9.08 11.62
CA LEU A 304 -24.50 8.61 11.10
C LEU A 304 -24.96 7.35 11.83
N ARG A 305 -24.06 6.38 12.06
CA ARG A 305 -24.38 5.14 12.77
C ARG A 305 -24.84 5.40 14.21
N ILE A 306 -24.13 6.26 14.94
CA ILE A 306 -24.51 6.63 16.31
C ILE A 306 -25.87 7.37 16.31
N PHE A 307 -26.08 8.29 15.37
CA PHE A 307 -27.34 9.02 15.25
C PHE A 307 -28.52 8.08 14.95
N SER A 308 -28.36 7.16 13.99
CA SER A 308 -29.38 6.16 13.66
C SER A 308 -29.69 5.25 14.84
N ASN A 309 -28.67 4.78 15.57
CA ASN A 309 -28.86 3.96 16.77
C ASN A 309 -29.64 4.73 17.84
N TYR A 310 -29.30 6.00 18.07
CA TYR A 310 -30.01 6.86 19.02
C TYR A 310 -31.48 7.04 18.61
N LEU A 311 -31.75 7.22 17.32
CA LEU A 311 -33.09 7.39 16.78
C LEU A 311 -33.92 6.11 16.93
N ILE A 312 -33.34 4.94 16.62
CA ILE A 312 -33.97 3.63 16.82
C ILE A 312 -34.31 3.42 18.29
N GLN A 313 -33.36 3.68 19.19
CA GLN A 313 -33.57 3.55 20.64
C GLN A 313 -34.67 4.51 21.13
N PHE A 314 -34.67 5.75 20.64
CA PHE A 314 -35.69 6.73 20.99
C PHE A 314 -37.10 6.30 20.53
N VAL A 315 -37.22 5.79 19.30
CA VAL A 315 -38.50 5.30 18.75
C VAL A 315 -38.97 4.05 19.50
N SER A 316 -38.09 3.10 19.78
CA SER A 316 -38.45 1.87 20.50
C SER A 316 -38.89 2.15 21.93
N SER A 317 -38.20 3.04 22.65
CA SER A 317 -38.62 3.48 23.99
C SER A 317 -40.01 4.15 23.97
N ARG A 318 -40.31 4.96 22.95
CA ARG A 318 -41.66 5.56 22.81
C ARG A 318 -42.73 4.52 22.51
N LYS A 319 -42.44 3.51 21.69
CA LYS A 319 -43.39 2.43 21.40
C LYS A 319 -43.75 1.65 22.67
N ILE A 320 -42.76 1.34 23.51
CA ILE A 320 -42.98 0.66 24.79
C ILE A 320 -43.86 1.51 25.71
N ILE A 321 -43.58 2.81 25.82
CA ILE A 321 -44.40 3.74 26.64
C ILE A 321 -45.84 3.78 26.12
N PHE A 322 -46.03 3.85 24.80
CA PHE A 322 -47.37 3.88 24.19
C PHE A 322 -48.14 2.58 24.41
N GLN A 323 -47.49 1.42 24.24
CA GLN A 323 -48.09 0.12 24.55
C GLN A 323 -48.47 0.01 26.03
N LYS A 324 -47.59 0.44 26.95
CA LYS A 324 -47.87 0.44 28.39
C LYS A 324 -49.08 1.32 28.75
N ARG A 325 -49.30 2.43 28.05
CA ARG A 325 -50.51 3.26 28.23
C ARG A 325 -51.77 2.54 27.76
N ILE A 326 -51.74 1.94 26.56
CA ILE A 326 -52.89 1.17 26.05
C ILE A 326 -53.23 0.04 27.02
N SER A 327 -52.24 -0.68 27.54
CA SER A 327 -52.47 -1.73 28.53
C SER A 327 -53.05 -1.19 29.84
N LYS A 328 -52.60 -0.01 30.31
CA LYS A 328 -53.14 0.61 31.53
C LYS A 328 -54.57 1.14 31.33
N GLU A 329 -54.87 1.74 30.18
CA GLU A 329 -56.20 2.25 29.83
C GLU A 329 -57.19 1.11 29.59
N ASN A 330 -56.73 -0.04 29.06
CA ASN A 330 -57.54 -1.24 28.96
C ASN A 330 -57.77 -1.92 30.33
N ASN A 331 -56.80 -1.88 31.24
CA ASN A 331 -56.95 -2.43 32.59
C ASN A 331 -57.75 -1.50 33.52
N GLU A 332 -57.65 -0.18 33.42
CA GLU A 332 -58.48 0.77 34.17
C GLU A 332 -59.96 0.69 33.74
N ASN A 333 -60.26 0.14 32.57
CA ASN A 333 -61.63 -0.20 32.15
C ASN A 333 -62.07 -1.63 32.58
N LEU A 334 -61.17 -2.42 33.19
CA LEU A 334 -61.45 -3.75 33.74
C LEU A 334 -61.33 -3.83 35.27
N GLU A 335 -60.65 -2.87 35.92
CA GLU A 335 -60.48 -2.78 37.37
C GLU A 335 -61.56 -1.90 38.02
N ASP A 336 -62.83 -2.28 37.80
CA ASP A 336 -63.84 -2.26 38.86
C ASP A 336 -63.96 -3.67 39.51
N THR A 337 -63.02 -4.58 39.24
CA THR A 337 -62.98 -5.89 39.90
C THR A 337 -61.54 -6.37 40.12
N GLU A 338 -61.14 -6.31 41.39
CA GLU A 338 -60.15 -7.14 42.09
C GLU A 338 -58.63 -6.94 41.89
N GLN A 339 -58.04 -6.45 42.99
CA GLN A 339 -56.85 -6.90 43.72
C GLN A 339 -55.46 -6.89 43.06
N GLU A 340 -54.63 -6.02 43.63
CA GLU A 340 -53.18 -5.90 43.50
C GLU A 340 -52.43 -7.22 43.76
N GLN A 341 -51.56 -7.61 42.82
CA GLN A 341 -50.38 -8.40 43.14
C GLN A 341 -49.12 -7.78 42.52
N GLU A 342 -48.16 -7.56 43.41
CA GLU A 342 -46.84 -6.99 43.20
C GLU A 342 -46.01 -7.82 42.22
N LEU A 343 -45.42 -7.18 41.20
CA LEU A 343 -44.29 -7.74 40.49
C LEU A 343 -43.17 -6.70 40.35
N ASN A 344 -42.02 -7.06 40.93
CA ASN A 344 -40.73 -6.39 40.85
C ASN A 344 -40.35 -6.04 39.41
N VAL A 345 -40.46 -4.76 39.06
CA VAL A 345 -39.94 -4.21 37.80
C VAL A 345 -38.62 -3.49 38.06
N ILE A 346 -37.58 -3.99 37.41
CA ILE A 346 -36.28 -3.34 37.20
C ILE A 346 -36.49 -1.84 36.99
N LYS A 347 -35.93 -1.01 37.89
CA LYS A 347 -35.97 0.46 37.83
C LYS A 347 -35.33 0.97 36.53
N TYR A 348 -36.12 1.04 35.47
CA TYR A 348 -35.88 2.00 34.40
C TYR A 348 -36.24 3.37 34.97
N HIS A 349 -35.31 4.32 34.91
CA HIS A 349 -35.59 5.71 35.28
C HIS A 349 -36.86 6.17 34.55
N PRO A 350 -37.94 6.51 35.26
CA PRO A 350 -39.12 7.04 34.62
C PRO A 350 -38.71 8.36 33.98
N ILE A 351 -38.79 8.43 32.64
CA ILE A 351 -38.71 9.68 31.91
C ILE A 351 -39.96 10.47 32.35
N THR A 352 -39.77 11.38 33.29
CA THR A 352 -40.80 12.27 33.81
C THR A 352 -41.44 13.01 32.64
N HIS A 353 -42.73 12.77 32.44
CA HIS A 353 -43.55 13.46 31.46
C HIS A 353 -43.73 14.91 31.92
N GLU A 354 -42.80 15.77 31.54
CA GLU A 354 -43.14 17.19 31.40
C GLU A 354 -44.26 17.34 30.35
N PRO A 355 -45.22 18.25 30.53
CA PRO A 355 -46.32 18.44 29.59
C PRO A 355 -45.74 18.70 28.19
N ILE A 356 -46.38 18.17 27.14
CA ILE A 356 -45.93 18.24 25.73
C ILE A 356 -45.51 19.67 25.32
N GLN A 357 -46.16 20.69 25.89
CA GLN A 357 -45.81 22.09 25.70
C GLN A 357 -44.42 22.46 26.26
N LYS A 358 -44.04 21.99 27.44
CA LYS A 358 -42.74 22.27 28.07
C LYS A 358 -41.59 21.62 27.29
N GLU A 359 -41.77 20.41 26.76
CA GLU A 359 -40.79 19.77 25.87
C GLU A 359 -40.63 20.54 24.54
N LYS A 360 -41.75 21.06 24.00
CA LYS A 360 -41.74 21.91 22.79
C LYS A 360 -41.00 23.24 23.04
N ILE A 361 -41.27 23.90 24.17
CA ILE A 361 -40.58 25.14 24.58
C ILE A 361 -39.08 24.88 24.73
N ARG A 362 -38.68 23.79 25.40
CA ARG A 362 -37.27 23.41 25.57
C ARG A 362 -36.57 23.17 24.22
N LYS A 363 -37.22 22.49 23.27
CA LYS A 363 -36.67 22.28 21.91
C LYS A 363 -36.51 23.59 21.15
N ILE A 364 -37.47 24.50 21.26
CA ILE A 364 -37.38 25.85 20.66
C ILE A 364 -36.20 26.61 21.27
N PHE A 365 -36.05 26.56 22.59
CA PHE A 365 -34.95 27.23 23.28
C PHE A 365 -33.58 26.68 22.86
N LEU A 366 -33.41 25.35 22.83
CA LEU A 366 -32.17 24.71 22.35
C LEU A 366 -31.84 25.08 20.90
N LEU A 367 -32.86 25.14 20.04
CA LEU A 367 -32.69 25.58 18.65
C LEU A 367 -32.22 27.04 18.59
N LEU A 368 -32.86 27.94 19.36
CA LEU A 368 -32.48 29.35 19.41
C LEU A 368 -31.04 29.53 19.90
N LEU A 369 -30.66 28.80 20.95
CA LEU A 369 -29.30 28.81 21.50
C LEU A 369 -28.27 28.31 20.48
N THR A 370 -28.62 27.27 19.72
CA THR A 370 -27.75 26.76 18.65
C THR A 370 -27.57 27.78 17.53
N LEU A 371 -28.66 28.46 17.13
CA LEU A 371 -28.66 29.45 16.06
C LEU A 371 -28.04 30.79 16.47
N SER A 372 -28.13 31.19 17.74
CA SER A 372 -27.45 32.40 18.25
C SER A 372 -25.94 32.22 18.24
N SER A 373 -25.47 31.02 18.61
CA SER A 373 -24.04 30.69 18.65
C SER A 373 -23.45 30.44 17.25
N ASN A 374 -24.26 30.08 16.25
CA ASN A 374 -23.79 29.73 14.90
C ASN A 374 -24.43 30.61 13.80
N LYS A 375 -23.82 31.78 13.52
CA LYS A 375 -24.31 32.76 12.54
C LYS A 375 -24.53 32.16 11.14
N ASN A 376 -23.57 31.39 10.63
CA ASN A 376 -23.68 30.76 9.30
C ASN A 376 -24.87 29.79 9.20
N LEU A 377 -25.15 29.07 10.30
CA LEU A 377 -26.23 28.10 10.36
C LEU A 377 -27.60 28.79 10.33
N LYS A 378 -27.70 30.00 10.90
CA LYS A 378 -28.89 30.87 10.81
C LYS A 378 -29.21 31.26 9.36
N GLU A 379 -28.20 31.62 8.57
CA GLU A 379 -28.40 31.96 7.16
C GLU A 379 -28.80 30.74 6.32
N LEU A 380 -28.11 29.62 6.51
CA LEU A 380 -28.44 28.37 5.84
C LEU A 380 -29.86 27.90 6.19
N ARG A 381 -30.28 28.04 7.46
CA ARG A 381 -31.65 27.71 7.89
C ARG A 381 -32.69 28.60 7.21
N LYS A 382 -32.45 29.91 7.09
CA LYS A 382 -33.33 30.83 6.36
C LYS A 382 -33.47 30.42 4.89
N LYS A 383 -32.35 30.08 4.23
CA LYS A 383 -32.35 29.59 2.84
C LYS A 383 -33.13 28.27 2.70
N ALA A 384 -32.91 27.31 3.60
CA ALA A 384 -33.62 26.04 3.61
C ALA A 384 -35.14 26.22 3.78
N ILE A 385 -35.59 27.08 4.72
CA ILE A 385 -37.01 27.39 4.92
C ILE A 385 -37.62 28.03 3.66
N LYS A 386 -36.88 28.92 2.97
CA LYS A 386 -37.34 29.53 1.71
C LYS A 386 -37.54 28.48 0.61
N ILE A 387 -36.63 27.51 0.50
CA ILE A 387 -36.74 26.40 -0.45
C ILE A 387 -37.93 25.51 -0.10
N GLU A 388 -38.13 25.18 1.17
CA GLU A 388 -39.23 24.36 1.64
C GLU A 388 -40.60 25.00 1.35
N LYS A 389 -40.75 26.30 1.63
CA LYS A 389 -41.97 27.06 1.28
C LYS A 389 -42.24 27.06 -0.22
N ARG A 390 -41.20 27.15 -1.05
CA ARG A 390 -41.34 27.06 -2.52
C ARG A 390 -41.80 25.67 -2.95
N LYS A 391 -41.23 24.61 -2.39
CA LYS A 391 -41.65 23.22 -2.66
C LYS A 391 -43.12 23.00 -2.27
N GLN A 392 -43.54 23.46 -1.10
CA GLN A 392 -44.94 23.37 -0.66
C GLN A 392 -45.90 24.14 -1.57
N LYS A 393 -45.52 25.36 -1.99
CA LYS A 393 -46.32 26.13 -2.95
C LYS A 393 -46.48 25.40 -4.28
N PHE A 394 -45.40 24.86 -4.83
CA PHE A 394 -45.42 24.10 -6.07
C PHE A 394 -46.27 22.83 -5.96
N GLN A 395 -46.22 22.15 -4.81
CA GLN A 395 -47.03 20.97 -4.56
C GLN A 395 -48.53 21.30 -4.49
N LYS A 396 -48.91 22.40 -3.82
CA LYS A 396 -50.29 22.91 -3.80
C LYS A 396 -50.78 23.29 -5.20
N GLU A 397 -49.97 24.01 -5.98
CA GLU A 397 -50.32 24.37 -7.37
C GLU A 397 -50.53 23.12 -8.24
N LYS A 398 -49.72 22.06 -8.04
CA LYS A 398 -49.88 20.78 -8.73
C LYS A 398 -51.17 20.06 -8.35
N GLU A 399 -51.51 20.05 -7.05
CA GLU A 399 -52.76 19.47 -6.53
C GLU A 399 -53.99 20.22 -7.06
N GLU A 400 -53.97 21.56 -7.03
CA GLU A 400 -55.06 22.39 -7.58
C GLU A 400 -55.25 22.18 -9.09
N LYS A 401 -54.15 22.11 -9.86
CA LYS A 401 -54.22 21.83 -11.30
C LYS A 401 -54.82 20.45 -11.58
N MET A 402 -54.46 19.44 -10.76
CA MET A 402 -55.02 18.10 -10.85
C MET A 402 -56.52 18.10 -10.55
N GLN A 403 -56.96 18.77 -9.48
CA GLN A 403 -58.38 18.91 -9.14
C GLN A 403 -59.18 19.60 -10.24
N ARG A 404 -58.64 20.65 -10.87
CA ARG A 404 -59.29 21.33 -12.01
C ARG A 404 -59.43 20.41 -13.23
N MET A 405 -58.42 19.58 -13.53
CA MET A 405 -58.52 18.60 -14.62
C MET A 405 -59.57 17.54 -14.33
N VAL A 406 -59.63 17.02 -13.09
CA VAL A 406 -60.66 16.05 -12.68
C VAL A 406 -62.06 16.66 -12.79
N GLN A 407 -62.27 17.88 -12.31
CA GLN A 407 -63.56 18.58 -12.43
C GLN A 407 -63.96 18.83 -13.89
N LYS A 408 -63.02 19.22 -14.76
CA LYS A 408 -63.28 19.39 -16.20
C LYS A 408 -63.71 18.08 -16.85
N ASN A 409 -63.02 16.98 -16.56
CA ASN A 409 -63.36 15.67 -17.10
C ASN A 409 -64.74 15.19 -16.61
N LEU A 410 -65.09 15.46 -15.35
CA LEU A 410 -66.42 15.15 -14.81
C LEU A 410 -67.52 15.95 -15.53
N LYS A 411 -67.33 17.26 -15.74
CA LYS A 411 -68.29 18.10 -16.48
C LYS A 411 -68.49 17.63 -17.92
N GLN A 412 -67.40 17.34 -18.65
CA GLN A 412 -67.49 16.79 -20.01
C GLN A 412 -68.24 15.46 -20.06
N LYS A 413 -68.06 14.62 -19.02
CA LYS A 413 -68.78 13.35 -18.89
C LYS A 413 -70.27 13.53 -18.59
N GLU A 414 -70.67 14.61 -17.92
CA GLU A 414 -72.07 14.98 -17.71
C GLU A 414 -72.70 15.57 -18.97
N GLU A 415 -71.99 16.42 -19.70
CA GLU A 415 -72.44 16.99 -20.97
C GLU A 415 -72.68 15.91 -22.03
N SER A 416 -71.72 14.99 -22.20
CA SER A 416 -71.87 13.84 -23.11
C SER A 416 -72.98 12.84 -22.71
N LYS A 417 -73.46 12.89 -21.46
CA LYS A 417 -74.65 12.14 -21.04
C LYS A 417 -75.96 12.84 -21.36
N LYS A 418 -75.97 14.18 -21.52
CA LYS A 418 -77.17 14.95 -21.89
C LYS A 418 -77.43 14.95 -23.40
N GLU A 419 -76.41 14.73 -24.21
CA GLU A 419 -76.52 14.62 -25.67
C GLU A 419 -76.97 13.23 -26.16
N LYS A 420 -77.00 12.23 -25.29
CA LYS A 420 -77.56 10.91 -25.54
C LYS A 420 -78.95 10.82 -24.96
#